data_AF-A0A9Q9SUS0-F1
#
_entry.id   AF-A0A9Q9SUS0-F1
#
_cell.length_a   1.000
_cell.length_b   1.000
_cell.length_c   1.000
_cell.angle_alpha   90.00
_cell.angle_beta   90.00
_cell.angle_gamma   90.00
#
_symmetry.space_group_name_H-M   'P 1'
#
loop_
_entity.id
_entity.type
_entity.pdbx_description
1 polymer ?
#
loop_
_entity_poly.entity_id
_entity_poly.type
_entity_poly.pdbx_seq_one_letter_code
_entity_poly.pdbx_strand_id
1 'polypeptide(L)' 'MARTKPISDKVLTIRLPEKDLQHLEAYCIEQGKTKTEVIRGLIQKLKLPNKKSDS' A
#
# COMPACT_ATOMS: atom_id res chain seq x y z
N MET A 1 -3.12 -19.89 24.52
CA MET A 1 -3.72 -18.64 24.00
C MET A 1 -3.21 -18.46 22.57
N ALA A 2 -4.13 -18.40 21.60
CA ALA A 2 -3.80 -18.41 20.18
C ALA A 2 -2.99 -17.16 19.78
N ARG A 3 -1.79 -17.36 19.23
CA ARG A 3 -0.97 -16.29 18.62
C ARG A 3 -1.65 -15.89 17.30
N THR A 4 -2.58 -14.97 17.36
CA THR A 4 -3.30 -14.47 16.19
C THR A 4 -2.42 -13.53 15.37
N LYS A 5 -1.94 -14.07 14.23
CA LYS A 5 -1.42 -13.39 13.03
C LYS A 5 -0.09 -12.63 13.21
N PRO A 6 0.96 -12.94 12.43
CA PRO A 6 2.09 -12.02 12.31
C PRO A 6 1.57 -10.76 11.61
N ILE A 7 1.69 -9.60 12.27
CA ILE A 7 1.68 -8.32 11.57
C ILE A 7 2.85 -8.43 10.59
N SER A 8 2.58 -8.66 9.31
CA SER A 8 3.64 -8.62 8.30
C SER A 8 4.08 -7.18 8.15
N ASP A 9 5.02 -6.75 8.98
CA ASP A 9 5.76 -5.48 8.86
C ASP A 9 6.78 -5.58 7.72
N LYS A 10 6.33 -5.94 6.52
CA LYS A 10 7.19 -5.88 5.33
C LYS A 10 7.28 -4.42 4.90
N VAL A 11 8.46 -3.84 5.08
CA VAL A 11 8.79 -2.48 4.63
C VAL A 11 8.82 -2.45 3.10
N LEU A 12 8.03 -1.55 2.51
CA LEU A 12 8.04 -1.29 1.07
C LEU A 12 8.86 -0.03 0.80
N THR A 13 10.04 -0.18 0.21
CA THR A 13 10.84 0.95 -0.28
C THR A 13 10.74 1.00 -1.79
N ILE A 14 10.20 2.11 -2.32
CA ILE A 14 10.05 2.34 -3.75
C ILE A 14 10.77 3.61 -4.16
N ARG A 15 11.41 3.58 -5.35
CA ARG A 15 11.97 4.77 -5.98
C ARG A 15 10.88 5.40 -6.83
N LEU A 16 10.56 6.66 -6.55
CA LEU A 16 9.59 7.45 -7.29
C LEU A 16 10.31 8.66 -7.88
N PRO A 17 9.95 9.10 -9.09
CA PRO A 17 10.37 10.41 -9.58
C PRO A 17 9.71 11.50 -8.73
N GLU A 18 10.34 12.67 -8.65
CA GLU A 18 9.90 13.79 -7.80
C GLU A 18 8.46 14.20 -8.08
N LYS A 19 8.05 14.18 -9.35
CA LYS A 19 6.69 14.54 -9.76
C LYS A 19 5.62 13.61 -9.17
N ASP A 20 5.87 12.31 -9.15
CA ASP A 20 4.94 11.33 -8.56
C ASP A 20 4.96 11.40 -7.04
N LEU A 21 6.12 11.67 -6.44
CA LEU A 21 6.22 11.88 -5.00
C LEU A 21 5.38 13.09 -4.58
N GLN A 22 5.57 14.24 -5.24
CA GLN A 22 4.79 15.47 -4.97
C GLN A 22 3.29 15.25 -5.14
N HIS A 23 2.87 14.51 -6.17
CA HIS A 23 1.47 14.18 -6.37
C HIS A 23 0.90 13.34 -5.22
N LEU A 24 1.68 12.34 -4.76
CA LEU A 24 1.30 11.53 -3.61
C LEU A 24 1.27 12.34 -2.30
N GLU A 25 2.20 13.29 -2.11
CA GLU A 25 2.20 14.17 -0.94
C GLU A 25 0.95 15.05 -0.91
N ALA A 26 0.64 15.70 -2.02
CA ALA A 26 -0.55 16.54 -2.15
C ALA A 26 -1.82 15.74 -1.83
N TYR A 27 -1.95 14.54 -2.41
CA TYR A 27 -3.09 13.66 -2.14
C TYR A 27 -3.18 13.24 -0.66
N CYS A 28 -2.04 12.95 -0.02
CA CYS A 28 -2.01 12.61 1.41
C CYS A 28 -2.48 13.78 2.28
N ILE A 29 -2.07 15.01 1.94
CA ILE A 29 -2.46 16.24 2.64
C ILE A 29 -3.98 16.47 2.49
N GLU A 30 -4.51 16.38 1.27
CA GLU A 30 -5.94 16.59 1.01
C GLU A 30 -6.84 15.55 1.71
N GLN A 31 -6.39 14.30 1.78
CA GLN A 31 -7.16 13.21 2.39
C GLN A 31 -6.91 13.05 3.91
N GLY A 32 -5.95 13.80 4.47
CA GLY A 32 -5.55 13.65 5.88
C GLY A 32 -5.01 12.25 6.23
N LYS A 33 -4.42 11.55 5.25
CA LYS A 33 -3.96 10.16 5.39
C LYS A 33 -2.45 10.06 5.27
N THR A 34 -1.88 9.04 5.88
CA THR A 34 -0.45 8.75 5.70
C THR A 34 -0.18 8.14 4.33
N LYS A 35 1.03 8.36 3.80
CA LYS A 35 1.49 7.75 2.54
C LYS A 35 1.27 6.23 2.53
N THR A 36 1.53 5.58 3.66
CA THR A 36 1.32 4.14 3.85
C THR A 36 -0.15 3.74 3.71
N GLU A 37 -1.09 4.49 4.29
CA GLU A 37 -2.52 4.20 4.18
C GLU A 37 -3.05 4.41 2.77
N VAL A 38 -2.60 5.49 2.12
CA VAL A 38 -2.95 5.76 0.72
C VAL A 38 -2.46 4.63 -0.18
N ILE A 39 -1.18 4.25 -0.09
CA ILE A 39 -0.61 3.16 -0.87
C ILE A 39 -1.30 1.83 -0.55
N ARG A 40 -1.55 1.52 0.73
CA ARG A 40 -2.27 0.30 1.12
C ARG A 40 -3.68 0.25 0.54
N GLY A 41 -4.41 1.37 0.59
CA GLY A 41 -5.74 1.48 0.00
C GLY A 41 -5.73 1.35 -1.52
N LEU A 42 -4.73 1.92 -2.19
CA LEU A 42 -4.53 1.75 -3.63
C LEU A 42 -4.23 0.30 -3.99
N ILE A 43 -3.33 -0.36 -3.25
CA ILE A 43 -3.00 -1.78 -3.44
C ILE A 43 -4.23 -2.66 -3.26
N GLN A 44 -5.07 -2.41 -2.25
CA GLN A 44 -6.32 -3.17 -2.06
C GLN A 44 -7.35 -2.97 -3.17
N LYS A 45 -7.31 -1.82 -3.85
CA LYS A 45 -8.17 -1.54 -5.02
C LYS A 45 -7.63 -2.17 -6.30
N LEU A 46 -6.37 -2.60 -6.35
CA LEU A 46 -5.82 -3.34 -7.48
C LEU A 46 -6.54 -4.69 -7.57
N LYS A 47 -7.46 -4.82 -8.52
CA LYS A 47 -8.05 -6.11 -8.89
C LYS A 47 -6.97 -6.93 -9.59
N LEU A 48 -6.30 -7.80 -8.85
CA LEU A 48 -5.44 -8.82 -9.46
C LEU A 48 -6.33 -9.72 -10.33
N PRO A 49 -5.99 -9.98 -11.61
CA PRO A 49 -6.59 -11.09 -12.31
C PRO A 49 -6.25 -12.34 -11.50
N ASN A 50 -7.28 -12.96 -10.93
CA ASN A 50 -7.20 -14.08 -10.01
C ASN A 50 -6.40 -15.22 -10.65
N LYS A 51 -5.08 -15.29 -10.43
CA LYS A 51 -4.34 -16.52 -10.62
C LYS A 51 -4.62 -17.36 -9.37
N LYS A 52 -5.67 -18.16 -9.46
CA LYS A 52 -5.75 -19.41 -8.70
C LYS A 52 -4.49 -20.21 -9.04
N SER A 53 -3.67 -20.39 -8.02
CA SER A 53 -2.62 -21.40 -7.94
C SER A 53 -2.54 -21.64 -6.42
N ASP A 54 -3.24 -22.59 -5.79
CA ASP A 54 -3.51 -24.00 -6.13
C ASP A 54 -2.37 -24.67 -6.89
N SER A 55 -1.30 -24.94 -6.13
CA SER A 55 -0.50 -26.17 -6.18
C SER A 55 0.39 -26.22 -4.94
#